data_AF-A0A818ZAD4-F1
#
_entry.id   AF-A0A818ZAD4-F1
#
_cell.length_a   1.000
_cell.length_b   1.000
_cell.length_c   1.000
_cell.angle_alpha   90.00
_cell.angle_beta   90.00
_cell.angle_gamma   90.00
#
_symmetry.space_group_name_H-M   'P 1'
#
loop_
_entity.id
_entity.type
_entity.pdbx_description
1 polymer ?
#
loop_
_entity_poly.entity_id
_entity_poly.type
_entity_poly.pdbx_seq_one_letter_code
_entity_poly.pdbx_strand_id
1 'polypeptide(L)'
;MYGFSTTTPTVTTNGVVCLSSCSNAYTNGNLPTSSFSGPTALGYWDDLMIYASTSQSVYYGTTGTAPNRSLVFEFYESHYGQSTQYYHFQIVFYENIPDVVDFLYFQISDGGSSATIGVQSSGSGSSITYAVNQANSVPVGTSATNSPTLILSFDTNTSTMTQTTG
;
A
#
# COMPACT_ATOMS: atom_id res chain seq x y z
N MET A 1 12.73 -3.09 4.87
CA MET A 1 11.86 -2.16 5.64
C MET A 1 12.01 -2.50 7.10
N TYR A 2 12.29 -1.51 7.95
CA TYR A 2 12.64 -1.71 9.36
C TYR A 2 13.79 -2.72 9.57
N GLY A 3 14.79 -2.71 8.68
CA GLY A 3 15.94 -3.63 8.74
C GLY A 3 15.60 -5.08 8.41
N PHE A 4 14.37 -5.38 7.99
CA PHE A 4 13.91 -6.71 7.63
C PHE A 4 13.87 -6.90 6.11
N SER A 5 14.27 -8.09 5.65
CA SER A 5 14.23 -8.50 4.24
C SER A 5 13.63 -9.90 4.08
N THR A 6 13.00 -10.14 2.93
CA THR A 6 12.37 -11.43 2.57
C THR A 6 12.43 -11.63 1.05
N THR A 7 12.40 -12.88 0.61
CA THR A 7 12.21 -13.25 -0.80
C THR A 7 10.78 -13.72 -1.09
N THR A 8 9.94 -13.86 -0.06
CA THR A 8 8.56 -14.36 -0.16
C THR A 8 7.59 -13.43 0.58
N PRO A 9 7.44 -12.16 0.15
CA PRO A 9 6.42 -11.28 0.69
C PRO A 9 5.02 -11.85 0.40
N THR A 10 4.06 -11.58 1.30
CA THR A 10 2.66 -11.97 1.15
C THR A 10 1.82 -10.73 0.85
N VAL A 11 0.93 -10.81 -0.13
CA VAL A 11 -0.03 -9.76 -0.46
C VAL A 11 -1.44 -10.20 -0.10
N THR A 12 -2.30 -9.26 0.28
CA THR A 12 -3.72 -9.50 0.53
C THR A 12 -4.56 -8.61 -0.37
N THR A 13 -5.80 -9.02 -0.65
CA THR A 13 -6.76 -8.17 -1.37
C THR A 13 -7.15 -6.93 -0.59
N ASN A 14 -6.81 -6.84 0.70
CA ASN A 14 -7.14 -5.70 1.56
C ASN A 14 -6.09 -4.59 1.45
N GLY A 15 -5.41 -4.45 0.31
CA GLY A 15 -4.42 -3.39 0.07
C GLY A 15 -3.16 -3.44 0.94
N VAL A 16 -2.73 -4.63 1.37
CA VAL A 16 -1.59 -4.82 2.29
C VAL A 16 -0.54 -5.76 1.71
N VAL A 17 0.74 -5.41 1.91
CA VAL A 17 1.90 -6.28 1.67
C VAL A 17 2.65 -6.52 2.98
N CYS A 18 2.69 -7.78 3.40
CA CYS A 18 3.42 -8.25 4.58
C CYS A 18 4.77 -8.85 4.17
N LEU A 19 5.85 -8.49 4.87
CA LEU A 19 7.17 -9.06 4.62
C LEU A 19 7.39 -10.35 5.43
N SER A 20 6.52 -10.64 6.39
CA SER A 20 6.53 -11.84 7.23
C SER A 20 5.14 -12.50 7.23
N SER A 21 4.70 -13.09 8.35
CA SER A 21 3.33 -13.59 8.48
C SER A 21 2.32 -12.46 8.26
N CYS A 22 1.27 -12.76 7.51
CA CYS A 22 0.23 -11.82 7.16
C CYS A 22 -1.12 -12.19 7.80
N SER A 23 -2.05 -11.25 7.77
CA SER A 23 -3.42 -11.38 8.27
C SER A 23 -4.40 -11.01 7.18
N ASN A 24 -5.60 -11.58 7.22
CA ASN A 24 -6.72 -11.25 6.33
C ASN A 24 -7.65 -10.18 6.94
N ALA A 25 -7.18 -9.44 7.95
CA ALA A 25 -7.97 -8.39 8.58
C ALA A 25 -8.44 -7.37 7.53
N TYR A 26 -9.75 -7.15 7.49
CA TYR A 26 -10.41 -6.19 6.61
C TYR A 26 -10.82 -4.90 7.35
N THR A 27 -10.98 -4.98 8.67
CA THR A 27 -11.22 -3.79 9.50
C THR A 27 -9.91 -3.05 9.76
N ASN A 28 -9.78 -1.86 9.20
CA ASN A 28 -8.62 -1.00 9.37
C ASN A 28 -8.56 -0.35 10.77
N GLY A 29 -7.48 0.38 11.05
CA GLY A 29 -7.30 1.07 12.33
C GLY A 29 -5.96 1.77 12.47
N ASN A 30 -5.69 2.31 13.67
CA ASN A 30 -4.45 3.02 13.94
C ASN A 30 -3.23 2.10 13.84
N LEU A 31 -2.10 2.65 13.37
CA LEU A 31 -0.80 2.01 13.44
C LEU A 31 -0.04 2.44 14.71
N PRO A 32 0.80 1.54 15.28
CA PRO A 32 0.91 0.13 14.93
C PRO A 32 -0.35 -0.65 15.35
N THR A 33 -0.68 -1.69 14.61
CA THR A 33 -1.81 -2.58 14.92
C THR A 33 -1.35 -4.03 15.13
N SER A 34 -1.91 -4.69 16.15
CA SER A 34 -1.68 -6.12 16.42
C SER A 34 -2.24 -7.05 15.34
N SER A 35 -3.04 -6.55 14.39
CA SER A 35 -3.52 -7.31 13.23
C SER A 35 -2.37 -7.87 12.38
N PHE A 36 -1.21 -7.22 12.36
CA PHE A 36 -0.03 -7.68 11.63
C PHE A 36 1.18 -7.78 12.55
N SER A 37 1.74 -8.98 12.67
CA SER A 37 2.78 -9.29 13.66
C SER A 37 4.20 -8.85 13.27
N GLY A 38 4.45 -8.52 11.99
CA GLY A 38 5.76 -8.10 11.52
C GLY A 38 5.72 -6.95 10.49
N PRO A 39 6.83 -6.70 9.78
CA PRO A 39 6.95 -5.55 8.90
C PRO A 39 5.91 -5.59 7.78
N THR A 40 5.12 -4.53 7.69
CA THR A 40 3.91 -4.50 6.86
C THR A 40 3.75 -3.13 6.22
N ALA A 41 3.53 -3.12 4.91
CA ALA A 41 3.18 -1.95 4.12
C ALA A 41 1.67 -1.96 3.86
N LEU A 42 0.99 -0.93 4.36
CA LEU A 42 -0.46 -0.76 4.27
C LEU A 42 -0.74 0.36 3.26
N GLY A 43 -0.83 0.00 1.98
CA GLY A 43 -1.02 0.96 0.90
C GLY A 43 -2.43 1.55 0.88
N TYR A 44 -3.43 0.71 1.14
CA TYR A 44 -4.80 1.13 1.37
C TYR A 44 -5.50 0.06 2.19
N TRP A 45 -5.13 -0.06 3.47
CA TRP A 45 -5.70 -1.12 4.30
C TRP A 45 -7.15 -0.84 4.63
N ASP A 46 -8.03 -1.63 4.02
CA ASP A 46 -9.50 -1.60 4.16
C ASP A 46 -10.11 -2.91 3.64
N ASP A 47 -11.43 -3.04 3.67
CA ASP A 47 -12.17 -4.17 3.11
C ASP A 47 -12.30 -4.04 1.58
N LEU A 48 -11.23 -4.41 0.88
CA LEU A 48 -11.15 -4.38 -0.58
C LEU A 48 -11.38 -5.78 -1.17
N MET A 49 -11.90 -5.80 -2.40
CA MET A 49 -12.37 -6.99 -3.10
C MET A 49 -12.13 -6.88 -4.61
N ILE A 50 -11.72 -8.01 -5.21
CA ILE A 50 -11.73 -8.23 -6.65
C ILE A 50 -13.08 -8.81 -7.06
N TYR A 51 -13.82 -8.09 -7.90
CA TYR A 51 -15.10 -8.55 -8.42
C TYR A 51 -14.93 -9.40 -9.69
N ALA A 52 -15.62 -10.54 -9.72
CA ALA A 52 -15.64 -11.43 -10.89
C ALA A 52 -16.20 -10.72 -12.13
N SER A 53 -15.73 -11.12 -13.31
CA SER A 53 -16.12 -10.52 -14.60
C SER A 53 -15.76 -9.04 -14.75
N THR A 54 -14.74 -8.57 -14.03
CA THR A 54 -14.15 -7.23 -14.18
C THR A 54 -12.66 -7.35 -14.53
N SER A 55 -12.00 -6.23 -14.82
CA SER A 55 -10.54 -6.17 -14.97
C SER A 55 -9.79 -6.01 -13.64
N GLN A 56 -10.48 -6.08 -12.51
CA GLN A 56 -9.89 -5.94 -11.18
C GLN A 56 -8.95 -7.10 -10.88
N SER A 57 -7.79 -6.80 -10.30
CA SER A 57 -6.77 -7.77 -9.95
C SER A 57 -5.69 -7.10 -9.10
N VAL A 58 -4.89 -7.94 -8.44
CA VAL A 58 -3.58 -7.57 -7.91
C VAL A 58 -2.50 -8.16 -8.81
N TYR A 59 -1.61 -7.33 -9.32
CA TYR A 59 -0.45 -7.74 -10.12
C TYR A 59 0.83 -7.52 -9.32
N TYR A 60 1.87 -8.28 -9.65
CA TYR A 60 3.21 -7.99 -9.17
C TYR A 60 4.24 -8.24 -10.25
N GLY A 61 5.35 -7.51 -10.19
CA GLY A 61 6.41 -7.63 -11.16
C GLY A 61 7.70 -6.97 -10.69
N THR A 62 8.82 -7.45 -11.23
CA THR A 62 10.12 -6.81 -11.04
C THR A 62 10.49 -6.01 -12.28
N THR A 63 10.90 -4.76 -12.10
CA THR A 63 11.40 -3.89 -13.16
C THR A 63 12.87 -3.55 -12.92
N GLY A 64 13.55 -3.04 -13.94
CA GLY A 64 14.98 -2.70 -13.88
C GLY A 64 15.91 -3.91 -14.04
N THR A 65 17.19 -3.72 -13.69
CA THR A 65 18.23 -4.75 -13.80
C THR A 65 19.08 -4.75 -12.55
N ALA A 66 19.55 -5.92 -12.11
CA ALA A 66 20.36 -6.02 -10.89
C ALA A 66 21.64 -5.18 -11.02
N PRO A 67 22.07 -4.48 -9.95
CA PRO A 67 21.51 -4.46 -8.60
C PRO A 67 20.47 -3.35 -8.34
N ASN A 68 19.86 -2.78 -9.38
CA ASN A 68 18.92 -1.65 -9.31
C ASN A 68 17.52 -2.08 -9.79
N ARG A 69 16.96 -3.12 -9.18
CA ARG A 69 15.59 -3.58 -9.47
C ARG A 69 14.58 -2.96 -8.51
N SER A 70 13.34 -2.85 -8.98
CA SER A 70 12.18 -2.51 -8.16
C SER A 70 11.18 -3.66 -8.19
N LEU A 71 10.63 -4.04 -7.05
CA LEU A 71 9.49 -4.95 -6.94
C LEU A 71 8.23 -4.10 -6.77
N VAL A 72 7.31 -4.21 -7.72
CA VAL A 72 6.06 -3.47 -7.76
C VAL A 72 4.91 -4.43 -7.47
N PHE A 73 4.03 -4.05 -6.55
CA PHE A 73 2.70 -4.62 -6.39
C PHE A 73 1.69 -3.58 -6.85
N GLU A 74 0.82 -3.92 -7.79
CA GLU A 74 -0.21 -3.05 -8.31
C GLU A 74 -1.58 -3.60 -7.95
N PHE A 75 -2.37 -2.74 -7.30
CA PHE A 75 -3.73 -3.04 -6.86
C PHE A 75 -4.69 -2.30 -7.78
N TYR A 76 -5.61 -3.03 -8.38
CA TYR A 76 -6.75 -2.48 -9.10
C TYR A 76 -8.01 -3.21 -8.62
N GLU A 77 -8.65 -2.69 -7.58
CA GLU A 77 -9.70 -3.38 -6.83
C GLU A 77 -10.88 -2.45 -6.54
N SER A 78 -11.91 -2.98 -5.87
CA SER A 78 -13.05 -2.21 -5.37
C SER A 78 -13.26 -2.40 -3.88
N HIS A 79 -13.96 -1.47 -3.24
CA HIS A 79 -14.40 -1.67 -1.86
C HIS A 79 -15.48 -2.75 -1.79
N TYR A 80 -15.47 -3.55 -0.73
CA TYR A 80 -16.47 -4.57 -0.48
C TYR A 80 -17.88 -3.96 -0.45
N GLY A 81 -18.81 -4.59 -1.18
CA GLY A 81 -20.17 -4.08 -1.39
C GLY A 81 -20.29 -2.89 -2.34
N GLN A 82 -19.20 -2.37 -2.91
CA GLN A 82 -19.16 -1.17 -3.74
C GLN A 82 -18.34 -1.39 -5.02
N SER A 83 -18.84 -2.26 -5.92
CA SER A 83 -18.12 -2.68 -7.15
C SER A 83 -17.82 -1.55 -8.15
N THR A 84 -18.32 -0.34 -7.93
CA THR A 84 -18.08 0.84 -8.77
C THR A 84 -17.14 1.86 -8.13
N GLN A 85 -16.68 1.62 -6.90
CA GLN A 85 -15.60 2.38 -6.29
C GLN A 85 -14.28 1.70 -6.64
N TYR A 86 -13.39 2.39 -7.36
CA TYR A 86 -12.14 1.83 -7.85
C TYR A 86 -10.96 2.36 -7.06
N TYR A 87 -10.04 1.45 -6.77
CA TYR A 87 -8.83 1.70 -6.00
C TYR A 87 -7.64 1.21 -6.83
N HIS A 88 -6.93 2.16 -7.43
CA HIS A 88 -5.75 1.94 -8.26
C HIS A 88 -4.53 2.59 -7.61
N PHE A 89 -3.65 1.74 -7.07
CA PHE A 89 -2.43 2.17 -6.43
C PHE A 89 -1.34 1.10 -6.55
N GLN A 90 -0.10 1.50 -6.30
CA GLN A 90 1.05 0.61 -6.29
C GLN A 90 1.82 0.72 -4.97
N ILE A 91 2.46 -0.38 -4.58
CA ILE A 91 3.46 -0.44 -3.51
C ILE A 91 4.78 -0.89 -4.14
N VAL A 92 5.84 -0.09 -3.98
CA VAL A 92 7.12 -0.30 -4.65
C VAL A 92 8.25 -0.45 -3.63
N PHE A 93 8.96 -1.57 -3.70
CA PHE A 93 10.19 -1.83 -2.95
C PHE A 93 11.40 -1.76 -3.87
N TYR A 94 12.54 -1.31 -3.35
CA TYR A 94 13.77 -1.09 -4.13
C TYR A 94 14.90 -2.01 -3.66
N GLU A 95 15.61 -2.62 -4.61
CA GLU A 95 16.78 -3.45 -4.31
C GLU A 95 17.98 -2.62 -3.81
N ASN A 96 18.19 -1.44 -4.40
CA ASN A 96 19.34 -0.57 -4.14
C ASN A 96 19.08 0.49 -3.05
N ILE A 97 17.84 0.65 -2.60
CA ILE A 97 17.44 1.60 -1.55
C ILE A 97 16.68 0.81 -0.47
N PRO A 98 17.39 0.03 0.37
CA PRO A 98 16.74 -0.71 1.42
C PRO A 98 16.02 0.25 2.38
N ASP A 99 14.99 -0.27 3.04
CA ASP A 99 14.18 0.44 4.05
C ASP A 99 13.33 1.61 3.55
N VAL A 100 13.36 1.89 2.25
CA VAL A 100 12.41 2.77 1.56
C VAL A 100 11.33 1.95 0.85
N VAL A 101 10.09 2.39 0.98
CA VAL A 101 8.94 1.88 0.23
C VAL A 101 8.09 3.04 -0.25
N ASP A 102 7.68 3.00 -1.52
CA ASP A 102 6.83 4.04 -2.11
C ASP A 102 5.42 3.52 -2.36
N PHE A 103 4.42 4.36 -2.05
CA PHE A 103 3.04 4.16 -2.45
C PHE A 103 2.68 5.19 -3.54
N LEU A 104 2.22 4.71 -4.68
CA LEU A 104 1.84 5.53 -5.83
C LEU A 104 0.32 5.40 -6.04
N TYR A 105 -0.42 6.50 -5.97
CA TYR A 105 -1.88 6.50 -6.13
C TYR A 105 -2.29 7.10 -7.46
N PHE A 106 -3.12 6.38 -8.19
CA PHE A 106 -3.65 6.79 -9.49
C PHE A 106 -5.12 7.18 -9.37
N GLN A 107 -5.92 6.36 -8.68
CA GLN A 107 -7.35 6.59 -8.46
C GLN A 107 -7.78 5.97 -7.13
N ILE A 108 -8.41 6.75 -6.26
CA ILE A 108 -9.03 6.27 -5.02
C ILE A 108 -10.42 6.91 -4.90
N SER A 109 -11.48 6.13 -5.15
CA SER A 109 -12.84 6.66 -5.31
C SER A 109 -13.40 7.41 -4.10
N ASP A 110 -13.00 7.06 -2.89
CA ASP A 110 -13.51 7.62 -1.64
C ASP A 110 -12.55 8.65 -0.98
N GLY A 111 -11.46 8.98 -1.68
CA GLY A 111 -10.43 9.92 -1.24
C GLY A 111 -9.71 9.54 0.06
N GLY A 112 -9.65 8.26 0.44
CA GLY A 112 -8.98 7.82 1.67
C GLY A 112 -9.82 7.91 2.94
N SER A 113 -11.14 8.04 2.80
CA SER A 113 -12.05 8.23 3.94
C SER A 113 -12.21 7.03 4.87
N SER A 114 -11.84 5.82 4.43
CA SER A 114 -12.09 4.56 5.17
C SER A 114 -10.82 3.72 5.43
N ALA A 115 -9.65 4.12 4.91
CA ALA A 115 -8.45 3.29 5.00
C ALA A 115 -7.41 3.75 6.01
N THR A 116 -6.54 2.81 6.35
CA THR A 116 -5.24 3.08 6.97
C THR A 116 -4.14 3.04 5.92
N ILE A 117 -3.35 4.11 5.86
CA ILE A 117 -2.20 4.25 4.96
C ILE A 117 -0.95 4.46 5.79
N GLY A 118 0.04 3.58 5.62
CA GLY A 118 1.33 3.71 6.28
C GLY A 118 2.13 2.41 6.32
N VAL A 119 3.14 2.39 7.17
CA VAL A 119 4.03 1.25 7.37
C VAL A 119 4.23 0.98 8.85
N GLN A 120 4.39 -0.28 9.24
CA GLN A 120 4.75 -0.66 10.61
C GLN A 120 5.80 -1.77 10.64
N SER A 121 6.57 -1.85 11.73
CA SER A 121 7.57 -2.92 11.93
C SER A 121 6.99 -4.17 12.58
N SER A 122 5.97 -4.02 13.40
CA SER A 122 5.21 -5.09 14.06
C SER A 122 4.00 -4.47 14.77
N GLY A 123 3.14 -5.30 15.35
CA GLY A 123 1.91 -4.83 15.99
C GLY A 123 2.07 -4.03 17.30
N SER A 124 3.29 -3.90 17.80
CA SER A 124 3.64 -3.01 18.90
C SER A 124 4.94 -2.23 18.64
N GLY A 125 5.39 -2.21 17.38
CA GLY A 125 6.66 -1.61 16.99
C GLY A 125 6.51 -0.21 16.42
N SER A 126 7.61 0.35 15.92
CA SER A 126 7.59 1.62 15.19
C SER A 126 6.67 1.58 13.97
N SER A 127 6.00 2.70 13.71
CA SER A 127 5.17 2.90 12.53
C SER A 127 5.35 4.31 11.98
N ILE A 128 5.09 4.47 10.68
CA ILE A 128 4.91 5.78 10.04
C ILE A 128 3.50 5.77 9.45
N THR A 129 2.64 6.63 9.97
CA THR A 129 1.24 6.74 9.55
C THR A 129 1.08 7.96 8.66
N TYR A 130 0.50 7.77 7.48
CA TYR A 130 0.06 8.89 6.64
C TYR A 130 -1.35 9.32 7.00
N ALA A 131 -2.29 8.39 6.98
CA ALA A 131 -3.71 8.65 7.18
C ALA A 131 -4.41 7.45 7.81
N VAL A 132 -5.45 7.73 8.61
CA VAL A 132 -6.40 6.74 9.13
C VAL A 132 -7.78 7.36 9.02
N ASN A 133 -8.67 6.75 8.23
CA ASN A 133 -10.06 7.21 8.06
C ASN A 133 -10.16 8.72 7.76
N GLN A 134 -9.28 9.22 6.88
CA GLN A 134 -9.13 10.64 6.63
C GLN A 134 -9.57 10.97 5.21
N ALA A 135 -10.79 11.51 5.09
CA ALA A 135 -11.31 11.97 3.82
C ALA A 135 -10.40 13.02 3.16
N ASN A 136 -10.26 12.91 1.84
CA ASN A 136 -9.40 13.76 1.00
C ASN A 136 -7.90 13.67 1.33
N SER A 137 -7.45 12.60 2.01
CA SER A 137 -6.01 12.32 2.19
C SER A 137 -5.36 11.85 0.89
N VAL A 138 -6.12 11.17 0.02
CA VAL A 138 -5.66 10.77 -1.32
C VAL A 138 -6.53 11.46 -2.38
N PRO A 139 -5.94 12.03 -3.46
CA PRO A 139 -6.73 12.60 -4.54
C PRO A 139 -7.69 11.59 -5.14
N VAL A 140 -8.95 12.02 -5.33
CA VAL A 140 -9.93 11.26 -6.11
C VAL A 140 -9.52 11.35 -7.58
N GLY A 141 -8.64 10.45 -8.00
CA GLY A 141 -8.15 10.39 -9.37
C GLY A 141 -9.26 10.11 -10.38
N THR A 142 -8.94 10.33 -11.66
CA THR A 142 -9.79 9.90 -12.78
C THR A 142 -9.08 8.75 -13.48
N SER A 143 -9.82 7.76 -13.98
CA SER A 143 -9.29 6.53 -14.60
C SER A 143 -8.43 6.74 -15.87
N ALA A 144 -8.05 7.99 -16.19
CA ALA A 144 -7.36 8.38 -17.42
C ALA A 144 -5.87 8.74 -17.20
N THR A 145 -5.35 8.77 -15.97
CA THR A 145 -3.97 9.19 -15.72
C THR A 145 -3.01 8.01 -15.71
N ASN A 146 -2.10 7.95 -16.68
CA ASN A 146 -0.96 7.01 -16.69
C ASN A 146 0.14 7.37 -15.68
N SER A 147 -0.08 8.42 -14.89
CA SER A 147 0.87 8.94 -13.89
C SER A 147 0.19 8.98 -12.52
N PRO A 148 0.91 8.70 -11.43
CA PRO A 148 0.37 8.83 -10.09
C PRO A 148 0.05 10.31 -9.79
N THR A 149 -1.07 10.53 -9.10
CA THR A 149 -1.50 11.84 -8.61
C THR A 149 -0.91 12.17 -7.24
N LEU A 150 -0.56 11.13 -6.47
CA LEU A 150 0.10 11.20 -5.17
C LEU A 150 1.16 10.12 -5.08
N ILE A 151 2.34 10.49 -4.63
CA ILE A 151 3.43 9.57 -4.27
C ILE A 151 3.78 9.82 -2.80
N LEU A 152 3.75 8.76 -2.00
CA LEU A 152 4.22 8.74 -0.63
C LEU A 152 5.47 7.87 -0.57
N SER A 153 6.58 8.42 -0.07
CA SER A 153 7.81 7.65 0.16
C SER A 153 8.05 7.53 1.65
N PHE A 154 8.14 6.30 2.16
CA PHE A 154 8.37 5.99 3.57
C PHE A 154 9.79 5.48 3.76
N ASP A 155 10.63 6.26 4.44
CA ASP A 155 11.96 5.83 4.87
C ASP A 155 11.88 5.35 6.32
N THR A 156 11.89 4.02 6.47
CA THR A 156 11.79 3.36 7.78
C THR A 156 13.09 3.32 8.57
N ASN A 157 14.22 3.63 7.93
CA ASN A 157 15.50 3.79 8.61
C ASN A 157 15.55 5.14 9.33
N THR A 158 15.04 6.21 8.69
CA THR A 158 14.98 7.55 9.29
C THR A 158 13.67 7.86 10.01
N SER A 159 12.66 6.97 9.90
CA SER A 159 11.30 7.20 10.40
C SER A 159 10.66 8.46 9.83
N THR A 160 10.89 8.70 8.53
CA THR A 160 10.37 9.87 7.81
C THR A 160 9.47 9.46 6.65
N MET A 161 8.60 10.39 6.24
CA MET A 161 7.80 10.24 5.04
C MET A 161 7.81 11.55 4.24
N THR A 162 7.89 11.43 2.93
CA THR A 162 7.73 12.55 2.00
C THR A 162 6.54 12.34 1.09
N GLN A 163 5.83 13.43 0.80
CA GLN A 163 4.69 13.46 -0.10
C GLN A 163 5.03 14.28 -1.35
N THR A 164 4.71 13.75 -2.53
CA THR A 164 4.78 14.47 -3.82
C THR A 164 3.43 14.38 -4.52
N THR A 165 2.89 15.50 -4.97
CA THR A 165 1.64 15.58 -5.75
C THR A 165 1.95 15.96 -7.20
N GLY A 166 1.28 15.30 -8.15
CA GLY A 166 1.40 15.57 -9.59
C GLY A 166 0.59 16.77 -10.07
#